data_AF-A0A7W9JFW3-F1
#
_entry.id   AF-A0A7W9JFW3-F1
#
_cell.length_a   1.000
_cell.length_b   1.000
_cell.length_c   1.000
_cell.angle_alpha   90.00
_cell.angle_beta   90.00
_cell.angle_gamma   90.00
#
_symmetry.space_group_name_H-M   'P 1'
#
loop_
_entity.id
_entity.type
_entity.pdbx_description
1 polymer ?
#
loop_
_entity_poly.entity_id
_entity_poly.type
_entity_poly.pdbx_seq_one_letter_code
_entity_poly.pdbx_strand_id
1 'polypeptide(L)'
;MNLAVHIAVALGSTAAPDPQPTNATQAAGQVADANADTTAADIAGALGPTGMLMVLLLAVCAAYVISLSLHPNAKCGRCKGAGRHRGGIFSYAQRPCTSCKGRGVHPRLGRKVLFKQP
;
A
#
# COMPACT_ATOMS: atom_id res chain seq x y z
N MET A 1 35.75 -11.29 -32.65
CA MET A 1 36.65 -10.46 -33.47
C MET A 1 35.85 -9.98 -34.67
N ASN A 2 35.39 -8.74 -34.67
CA ASN A 2 35.06 -8.00 -35.89
C ASN A 2 35.05 -6.51 -35.54
N LEU A 3 36.13 -5.86 -35.96
CA LEU A 3 36.56 -4.52 -35.60
C LEU A 3 36.94 -3.86 -36.93
N ALA A 4 36.16 -2.88 -37.36
CA ALA A 4 36.50 -1.92 -38.42
C ALA A 4 35.41 -0.83 -38.39
N VAL A 5 35.61 0.28 -37.67
CA VAL A 5 36.41 1.43 -38.10
C VAL A 5 35.78 2.09 -39.32
N HIS A 6 35.11 3.22 -39.10
CA HIS A 6 35.25 4.37 -39.98
C HIS A 6 35.33 5.64 -39.14
N ILE A 7 36.58 6.10 -39.05
CA ILE A 7 37.05 7.40 -38.58
C ILE A 7 36.69 8.42 -39.66
N ALA A 8 36.13 9.56 -39.27
CA ALA A 8 36.16 10.76 -40.09
C ALA A 8 36.07 12.02 -39.21
N VAL A 9 37.05 12.91 -39.40
CA VAL A 9 36.98 14.37 -39.21
C VAL A 9 36.99 14.83 -37.73
N ALA A 10 37.90 15.68 -37.23
CA ALA A 10 38.79 16.64 -37.85
C ALA A 10 40.01 16.89 -36.93
N LEU A 11 41.20 16.99 -37.50
CA LEU A 11 42.23 17.85 -36.92
C LEU A 11 42.00 19.28 -37.44
N GLY A 12 41.80 20.21 -36.51
CA GLY A 12 41.74 21.63 -36.80
C GLY A 12 41.88 22.45 -35.52
N SER A 13 43.02 23.16 -35.42
CA SER A 13 43.22 24.42 -34.68
C SER A 13 43.11 24.44 -33.14
N THR A 14 44.28 24.41 -32.51
CA THR A 14 44.80 25.40 -31.53
C THR A 14 43.81 26.37 -30.85
N ALA A 15 43.67 26.29 -29.52
CA ALA A 15 43.80 27.42 -28.57
C ALA A 15 43.52 26.95 -27.11
N ALA A 16 44.43 27.35 -26.20
CA ALA A 16 44.39 27.53 -24.74
C ALA A 16 43.36 26.82 -23.81
N PRO A 17 43.75 26.48 -22.56
CA PRO A 17 42.87 25.86 -21.57
C PRO A 17 42.05 26.93 -20.84
N ASP A 18 40.72 26.84 -20.92
CA ASP A 18 39.81 27.51 -19.99
C ASP A 18 39.13 26.45 -19.11
N PRO A 19 39.24 26.52 -17.76
CA PRO A 19 38.57 25.59 -16.88
C PRO A 19 37.32 26.24 -16.27
N GLN A 20 36.12 25.91 -16.77
CA GLN A 20 34.90 25.79 -15.96
C GLN A 20 33.69 25.46 -16.85
N PRO A 21 32.51 25.16 -16.30
CA PRO A 21 32.17 24.48 -15.04
C PRO A 21 31.46 23.16 -15.37
N THR A 22 31.25 22.26 -14.42
CA THR A 22 29.93 21.63 -14.19
C THR A 22 30.03 20.48 -13.19
N ASN A 23 29.23 20.62 -12.13
CA ASN A 23 28.50 19.51 -11.51
C ASN A 23 29.29 18.51 -10.65
N ALA A 24 30.41 18.88 -10.05
CA ALA A 24 30.97 18.10 -8.93
C ALA A 24 30.08 18.13 -7.66
N THR A 25 29.18 19.09 -7.55
CA THR A 25 28.31 19.27 -6.37
C THR A 25 27.01 18.45 -6.42
N GLN A 26 26.66 17.84 -7.56
CA GLN A 26 25.45 17.00 -7.68
C GLN A 26 25.69 15.53 -7.26
N ALA A 27 26.95 15.09 -7.16
CA ALA A 27 27.27 13.71 -6.80
C ALA A 27 27.07 13.39 -5.31
N ALA A 28 27.04 14.40 -4.43
CA ALA A 28 27.00 14.19 -2.97
C ALA A 28 25.59 14.13 -2.37
N GLY A 29 24.55 14.59 -3.09
CA GLY A 29 23.16 14.56 -2.62
C GLY A 29 22.34 13.37 -3.11
N GLN A 30 22.80 12.67 -4.13
CA GLN A 30 21.96 11.70 -4.87
C GLN A 30 21.98 10.28 -4.32
N VAL A 31 22.84 9.98 -3.35
CA VAL A 31 23.01 8.62 -2.79
C VAL A 31 21.97 8.24 -1.74
N ALA A 32 21.21 9.21 -1.21
CA ALA A 32 20.11 8.92 -0.28
C ALA A 32 18.79 8.63 -1.00
N ASP A 33 18.50 9.34 -2.10
CA ASP A 33 17.22 9.24 -2.82
C ASP A 33 17.25 8.30 -4.04
N ALA A 34 18.43 8.03 -4.63
CA ALA A 34 18.53 7.13 -5.79
C ALA A 34 18.16 5.68 -5.47
N ASN A 35 18.29 5.22 -4.23
CA ASN A 35 18.01 3.83 -3.89
C ASN A 35 16.51 3.51 -3.85
N ALA A 36 15.63 4.49 -3.67
CA ALA A 36 14.19 4.27 -3.67
C ALA A 36 13.63 4.27 -5.11
N ASP A 37 14.04 5.23 -5.93
CA ASP A 37 13.50 5.42 -7.28
C ASP A 37 14.06 4.40 -8.28
N THR A 38 15.33 4.02 -8.18
CA THR A 38 15.94 3.04 -9.10
C THR A 38 15.39 1.63 -8.83
N THR A 39 15.27 1.26 -7.55
CA THR A 39 14.77 -0.08 -7.14
C THR A 39 13.31 -0.28 -7.53
N ALA A 40 12.46 0.75 -7.43
CA ALA A 40 11.06 0.65 -7.85
C ALA A 40 10.91 0.46 -9.36
N ALA A 41 11.72 1.17 -10.15
CA ALA A 41 11.76 1.04 -11.61
C ALA A 41 12.30 -0.34 -12.05
N ASP A 42 13.34 -0.84 -11.37
CA ASP A 42 13.94 -2.15 -11.64
C ASP A 42 12.98 -3.30 -11.29
N ILE A 43 12.28 -3.21 -10.16
CA ILE A 43 11.25 -4.18 -9.75
C ILE A 43 10.07 -4.18 -10.72
N ALA A 44 9.63 -2.99 -11.17
CA ALA A 44 8.55 -2.87 -12.14
C ALA A 44 8.94 -3.46 -13.51
N GLY A 45 10.19 -3.25 -13.94
CA GLY A 45 10.75 -3.87 -15.14
C GLY A 45 10.88 -5.39 -15.04
N ALA A 46 11.29 -5.91 -13.88
CA ALA A 46 11.51 -7.33 -13.65
C ALA A 46 10.21 -8.15 -13.50
N LEU A 47 9.18 -7.58 -12.85
CA LEU A 47 7.89 -8.25 -12.62
C LEU A 47 6.98 -8.21 -13.85
N GLY A 48 7.16 -7.22 -14.73
CA GLY A 48 6.24 -6.94 -15.82
C GLY A 48 4.81 -6.64 -15.34
N PRO A 49 3.85 -6.48 -16.26
CA PRO A 49 2.48 -6.12 -15.91
C PRO A 49 1.78 -7.21 -15.07
N THR A 50 2.06 -8.48 -15.32
CA THR A 50 1.45 -9.61 -14.59
C THR A 50 1.97 -9.74 -13.17
N GLY A 51 3.28 -9.57 -12.95
CA GLY A 51 3.86 -9.61 -11.61
C GLY A 51 3.41 -8.43 -10.76
N MET A 52 3.29 -7.24 -11.36
CA MET A 52 2.76 -6.07 -10.65
C MET A 52 1.29 -6.24 -10.22
N LEU A 53 0.47 -6.91 -11.06
CA LEU A 53 -0.92 -7.24 -10.73
C LEU A 53 -0.98 -8.21 -9.53
N MET A 54 -0.12 -9.22 -9.50
CA MET A 54 -0.04 -10.14 -8.35
C MET A 54 0.36 -9.44 -7.06
N VAL A 55 1.35 -8.54 -7.10
CA VAL A 55 1.76 -7.76 -5.93
C VAL A 55 0.61 -6.88 -5.42
N LEU A 56 -0.11 -6.21 -6.32
CA LEU A 56 -1.28 -5.41 -5.95
C LEU A 56 -2.39 -6.27 -5.33
N LEU A 57 -2.68 -7.44 -5.90
CA LEU A 57 -3.67 -8.36 -5.35
C LEU A 57 -3.29 -8.78 -3.92
N LEU A 58 -2.02 -9.13 -3.72
CA LEU A 58 -1.49 -9.55 -2.42
C LEU A 58 -1.57 -8.40 -1.40
N ALA A 59 -1.26 -7.18 -1.80
CA ALA A 59 -1.39 -5.98 -0.98
C ALA A 59 -2.85 -5.73 -0.56
N VAL A 60 -3.81 -5.85 -1.49
CA VAL A 60 -5.24 -5.71 -1.20
C VAL A 60 -5.71 -6.80 -0.23
N CYS A 61 -5.29 -8.05 -0.45
CA CYS A 61 -5.61 -9.14 0.46
C CYS A 61 -5.06 -8.88 1.87
N ALA A 62 -3.79 -8.46 2.00
CA ALA A 62 -3.18 -8.13 3.29
C ALA A 62 -3.93 -6.99 4.00
N ALA A 63 -4.22 -5.90 3.29
CA ALA A 63 -4.99 -4.78 3.83
C ALA A 63 -6.38 -5.21 4.31
N TYR A 64 -7.04 -6.11 3.58
CA TYR A 64 -8.35 -6.66 3.97
C TYR A 64 -8.26 -7.48 5.26
N VAL A 65 -7.24 -8.34 5.41
CA VAL A 65 -7.03 -9.15 6.62
C VAL A 65 -6.73 -8.25 7.83
N ILE A 66 -5.88 -7.24 7.66
CA ILE A 66 -5.59 -6.25 8.72
C ILE A 66 -6.87 -5.51 9.11
N SER A 67 -7.67 -5.07 8.13
CA SER A 67 -8.96 -4.41 8.37
C SER A 67 -9.92 -5.29 9.17
N LEU A 68 -10.01 -6.59 8.84
CA LEU A 68 -10.80 -7.56 9.61
C LEU A 68 -10.29 -7.77 11.03
N SER A 69 -8.97 -7.65 11.26
CA SER A 69 -8.38 -7.76 12.60
C SER A 69 -8.69 -6.55 13.47
N LEU A 70 -8.54 -5.32 12.93
CA LEU A 70 -8.82 -4.07 13.65
C LEU A 70 -10.32 -3.84 13.85
N HIS A 71 -11.15 -4.13 12.83
CA HIS A 71 -12.59 -3.91 12.85
C HIS A 71 -13.38 -5.21 12.68
N PRO A 72 -13.31 -6.08 13.68
CA PRO A 72 -13.79 -7.44 13.54
C PRO A 72 -15.30 -7.60 13.75
N ASN A 73 -15.94 -6.63 14.39
CA ASN A 73 -17.32 -6.70 14.85
C ASN A 73 -18.20 -5.83 13.95
N ALA A 74 -19.29 -6.40 13.44
CA ALA A 74 -20.31 -5.68 12.71
C ALA A 74 -21.44 -5.25 13.65
N LYS A 75 -22.10 -4.12 13.33
CA LYS A 75 -23.28 -3.67 14.05
C LYS A 75 -24.39 -4.73 13.93
N CYS A 76 -25.06 -5.02 15.05
CA CYS A 76 -26.23 -5.89 15.06
C CYS A 76 -27.36 -5.24 14.24
N GLY A 77 -27.88 -5.94 13.22
CA GLY A 77 -28.95 -5.42 12.36
C GLY A 77 -30.27 -5.16 13.10
N ARG A 78 -30.53 -5.89 14.19
CA ARG A 78 -31.78 -5.76 14.96
C ARG A 78 -31.80 -4.51 15.85
N CYS A 79 -30.72 -4.24 16.59
CA CYS A 79 -30.62 -3.05 17.46
C CYS A 79 -29.78 -1.91 16.86
N LYS A 80 -29.34 -2.03 15.59
CA LYS A 80 -28.52 -1.06 14.86
C LYS A 80 -27.24 -0.60 15.60
N GLY A 81 -26.63 -1.48 16.40
CA GLY A 81 -25.44 -1.12 17.19
C GLY A 81 -25.72 -0.68 18.64
N ALA A 82 -26.96 -0.37 19.01
CA ALA A 82 -27.27 0.19 20.34
C ALA A 82 -27.19 -0.81 21.50
N GLY A 83 -27.21 -2.12 21.21
CA GLY A 83 -27.25 -3.20 22.22
C GLY A 83 -28.60 -3.37 22.92
N ARG A 84 -29.52 -2.42 22.75
CA ARG A 84 -30.76 -2.30 23.52
C ARG A 84 -31.92 -1.86 22.64
N HIS A 85 -33.14 -2.20 23.03
CA HIS A 85 -34.37 -1.67 22.43
C HIS A 85 -35.11 -0.81 23.45
N ARG A 86 -35.60 0.36 23.02
CA ARG A 86 -36.49 1.20 23.82
C ARG A 86 -37.93 0.69 23.72
N GLY A 87 -38.68 0.81 24.79
CA GLY A 87 -40.13 0.58 24.79
C GLY A 87 -40.85 1.64 23.95
N GLY A 88 -41.92 1.24 23.24
CA GLY A 88 -42.76 2.19 22.50
C GLY A 88 -43.64 3.05 23.43
N ILE A 89 -44.04 2.48 24.57
CA ILE A 89 -44.92 3.15 25.56
C ILE A 89 -44.09 3.84 26.64
N PHE A 90 -43.08 3.16 27.19
CA PHE A 90 -42.20 3.69 28.21
C PHE A 90 -40.83 4.01 27.60
N SER A 91 -40.59 5.29 27.30
CA SER A 91 -39.35 5.76 26.67
C SER A 91 -38.11 5.59 27.55
N TYR A 92 -38.30 5.53 28.88
CA TYR A 92 -37.24 5.25 29.86
C TYR A 92 -36.89 3.76 29.96
N ALA A 93 -37.81 2.86 29.59
CA ALA A 93 -37.61 1.43 29.71
C ALA A 93 -36.76 0.91 28.54
N GLN A 94 -35.68 0.21 28.87
CA GLN A 94 -34.78 -0.42 27.90
C GLN A 94 -34.73 -1.92 28.15
N ARG A 95 -34.85 -2.71 27.08
CA ARG A 95 -34.60 -4.17 27.13
C ARG A 95 -33.31 -4.52 26.38
N PRO A 96 -32.49 -5.46 26.87
CA PRO A 96 -31.34 -5.93 26.12
C PRO A 96 -31.79 -6.57 24.80
N CYS A 97 -31.03 -6.32 23.73
CA CYS A 97 -31.32 -6.96 22.45
C CYS A 97 -31.05 -8.47 22.56
N THR A 98 -32.05 -9.29 22.25
CA THR A 98 -31.94 -10.76 22.31
C THR A 98 -30.99 -11.33 21.26
N SER A 99 -30.85 -10.66 20.11
CA SER A 99 -29.95 -11.10 19.04
C SER A 99 -28.48 -10.96 19.43
N CYS A 100 -28.03 -9.77 19.85
CA CYS A 100 -26.63 -9.54 20.24
C CYS A 100 -26.37 -9.70 21.74
N LYS A 101 -27.38 -10.10 22.52
CA LYS A 101 -27.33 -10.26 23.98
C LYS A 101 -26.78 -9.02 24.69
N GLY A 102 -27.21 -7.83 24.27
CA GLY A 102 -26.75 -6.57 24.88
C GLY A 102 -25.46 -5.96 24.28
N ARG A 103 -24.67 -6.71 23.50
CA ARG A 103 -23.35 -6.24 23.00
C ARG A 103 -23.41 -5.19 21.89
N GLY A 104 -24.55 -5.05 21.21
CA GLY A 104 -24.70 -4.14 20.08
C GLY A 104 -24.03 -4.60 18.78
N VAL A 105 -23.10 -5.55 18.86
CA VAL A 105 -22.32 -6.03 17.71
C VAL A 105 -22.24 -7.56 17.65
N HIS A 106 -21.92 -8.08 16.45
CA HIS A 106 -21.68 -9.48 16.16
C HIS A 106 -20.32 -9.65 15.46
N PRO A 107 -19.56 -10.73 15.72
CA PRO A 107 -18.33 -10.99 14.99
C PRO A 107 -18.63 -11.23 13.50
N ARG A 108 -17.87 -10.58 12.62
CA ARG A 108 -17.98 -10.73 11.16
C ARG A 108 -17.57 -12.14 10.72
N LEU A 109 -18.16 -12.63 9.63
CA LEU A 109 -17.84 -13.94 9.05
C LEU A 109 -16.34 -14.05 8.71
N GLY A 110 -15.74 -13.00 8.13
CA GLY A 110 -14.31 -12.97 7.83
C GLY A 110 -13.43 -13.24 9.04
N ARG A 111 -13.83 -12.77 10.24
CA ARG A 111 -13.14 -13.11 11.49
C ARG A 111 -13.30 -14.57 11.88
N LYS A 112 -14.52 -15.09 11.79
CA LYS A 112 -14.82 -16.49 12.16
C LYS A 112 -14.04 -17.48 11.30
N VAL A 113 -13.89 -17.16 10.01
CA VAL A 113 -13.18 -18.02 9.05
C VAL A 113 -11.66 -17.90 9.21
N LEU A 114 -11.10 -16.69 9.28
CA LEU A 114 -9.64 -16.51 9.33
C LEU A 114 -9.03 -16.67 10.72
N PHE A 115 -9.70 -16.20 11.77
CA PHE A 115 -9.08 -16.06 13.09
C PHE A 115 -9.59 -17.07 14.13
N LYS A 116 -10.45 -18.03 13.72
CA LYS A 116 -10.98 -19.16 14.51
C LYS A 116 -10.93 -18.91 16.03
N GLN A 117 -11.68 -17.90 16.49
CA GLN A 117 -11.84 -17.64 17.91
C GLN A 117 -13.11 -18.33 18.42
N PRO A 118 -13.10 -18.91 19.64
CA PRO A 118 -14.25 -19.60 20.24
C PRO A 118 -15.46 -18.68 20.44
#